data_AF-A0AA38IHU8-F1
#
_entry.id   AF-A0AA38IHU8-F1
#
_cell.length_a   1.000
_cell.length_b   1.000
_cell.length_c   1.000
_cell.angle_alpha   90.00
_cell.angle_beta   90.00
_cell.angle_gamma   90.00
#
_symmetry.space_group_name_H-M   'P 1'
#
loop_
_entity.id
_entity.type
_entity.pdbx_description
1 polymer ?
#
loop_
_entity_poly.entity_id
_entity_poly.type
_entity_poly.pdbx_seq_one_letter_code
_entity_poly.pdbx_strand_id
1 'polypeptide(L)'
;MGKKNGEDKRGLKLLFWNIAGLKKKDNLFWDYVKNFDFVGLTETWIPERDWNKLKDVLPKEFQWKLQGAKKRKGRAKGGIITGVKKDIKEIEEGAIEMEGIVDCKLTVKKKRWRICTIYSRGMRNTKQEIQEKIEESEEEFLLLGGDFNARIENKNREEDSENTRKSKDKVENKDGKLLWELIEERGWEVLNGGKEGDEEGKFTWIGIREESVIDYVIT
;
A
#
# COMPACT_ATOMS: atom_id res chain seq x y z
N MET A 1 45.34 5.38 5.40
CA MET A 1 44.16 4.58 5.03
C MET A 1 42.98 4.96 5.91
N GLY A 2 42.23 5.99 5.53
CA GLY A 2 41.00 6.37 6.21
C GLY A 2 39.83 5.60 5.61
N LYS A 3 39.11 4.84 6.44
CA LYS A 3 37.90 4.11 6.04
C LYS A 3 36.91 5.12 5.45
N LYS A 4 36.58 4.96 4.15
CA LYS A 4 35.39 5.57 3.58
C LYS A 4 34.20 4.96 4.32
N ASN A 5 33.58 5.73 5.19
CA ASN A 5 32.22 5.46 5.67
C ASN A 5 31.33 5.48 4.43
N GLY A 6 31.08 4.31 3.85
CA GLY A 6 30.01 4.16 2.89
C GLY A 6 28.72 4.36 3.67
N GLU A 7 28.12 5.54 3.56
CA GLU A 7 26.73 5.71 3.94
C GLU A 7 25.93 4.62 3.23
N ASP A 8 25.29 3.76 4.01
CA ASP A 8 24.45 2.70 3.48
C ASP A 8 23.34 3.37 2.65
N LYS A 9 23.48 3.33 1.32
CA LYS A 9 22.55 3.91 0.35
C LYS A 9 21.21 3.18 0.30
N ARG A 10 20.99 2.17 1.14
CA ARG A 10 19.74 1.41 1.15
C ARG A 10 18.55 2.33 1.42
N GLY A 11 17.67 2.42 0.42
CA GLY A 11 16.34 3.02 0.53
C GLY A 11 15.37 2.11 1.30
N LEU A 12 14.19 2.64 1.60
CA LEU A 12 13.13 1.90 2.29
C LEU A 12 12.45 0.93 1.31
N LYS A 13 12.35 -0.36 1.65
CA LYS A 13 11.66 -1.36 0.83
C LYS A 13 10.22 -1.55 1.32
N LEU A 14 9.26 -1.26 0.47
CA LEU A 14 7.83 -1.34 0.77
C LEU A 14 7.19 -2.49 -0.01
N LEU A 15 6.27 -3.23 0.61
CA LEU A 15 5.44 -4.23 -0.05
C LEU A 15 3.98 -3.92 0.22
N PHE A 16 3.18 -3.80 -0.84
CA PHE A 16 1.73 -3.80 -0.77
C PHE A 16 1.21 -5.01 -1.54
N TRP A 17 0.37 -5.83 -0.91
CA TRP A 17 -0.11 -7.05 -1.54
C TRP A 17 -1.51 -7.45 -1.08
N ASN A 18 -2.47 -7.49 -2.01
CA ASN A 18 -3.71 -8.23 -1.81
C ASN A 18 -3.42 -9.74 -1.85
N ILE A 19 -3.56 -10.40 -0.69
CA ILE A 19 -3.13 -11.80 -0.54
C ILE A 19 -4.27 -12.82 -0.63
N ALA A 20 -5.52 -12.36 -0.74
CA ALA A 20 -6.73 -13.22 -0.79
C ALA A 20 -6.73 -14.35 0.26
N GLY A 21 -6.50 -13.98 1.52
CA GLY A 21 -6.55 -14.85 2.68
C GLY A 21 -5.18 -15.29 3.21
N LEU A 22 -4.93 -15.00 4.48
CA LEU A 22 -3.65 -15.28 5.13
C LEU A 22 -3.47 -16.75 5.55
N LYS A 23 -4.56 -17.44 5.92
CA LYS A 23 -4.50 -18.79 6.53
C LYS A 23 -3.88 -19.88 5.64
N LYS A 24 -3.71 -19.63 4.33
CA LYS A 24 -3.13 -20.56 3.37
C LYS A 24 -1.67 -20.25 3.01
N LYS A 25 -1.07 -19.20 3.58
CA LYS A 25 0.29 -18.79 3.26
C LYS A 25 1.30 -19.65 4.02
N ASP A 26 2.36 -20.04 3.33
CA ASP A 26 3.40 -20.95 3.80
C ASP A 26 4.69 -20.20 4.16
N ASN A 27 5.76 -20.94 4.44
CA ASN A 27 7.05 -20.36 4.81
C ASN A 27 7.68 -19.57 3.66
N LEU A 28 7.51 -19.99 2.40
CA LEU A 28 8.07 -19.27 1.25
C LEU A 28 7.46 -17.88 1.11
N PHE A 29 6.15 -17.77 1.34
CA PHE A 29 5.48 -16.47 1.40
C PHE A 29 6.11 -15.57 2.48
N TRP A 30 6.31 -16.08 3.69
CA TRP A 30 6.88 -15.30 4.79
C TRP A 30 8.36 -14.95 4.59
N ASP A 31 9.13 -15.85 3.99
CA ASP A 31 10.53 -15.61 3.66
C ASP A 31 10.67 -14.52 2.58
N TYR A 32 9.74 -14.43 1.64
CA TYR A 32 9.64 -13.30 0.73
C TYR A 32 9.30 -11.99 1.48
N VAL A 33 8.26 -12.01 2.31
CA VAL A 33 7.79 -10.84 3.09
C VAL A 33 8.90 -10.24 3.98
N LYS A 34 9.75 -11.07 4.58
CA LYS A 34 10.85 -10.63 5.46
C LYS A 34 11.90 -9.75 4.76
N ASN A 35 11.96 -9.76 3.42
CA ASN A 35 12.91 -8.93 2.66
C ASN A 35 12.55 -7.44 2.64
N PHE A 36 11.32 -7.08 3.03
CA PHE A 36 10.79 -5.72 3.04
C PHE A 36 10.88 -5.09 4.42
N ASP A 37 10.88 -3.77 4.46
CA ASP A 37 11.03 -2.98 5.67
C ASP A 37 9.66 -2.53 6.22
N PHE A 38 8.71 -2.30 5.31
CA PHE A 38 7.29 -2.14 5.60
C PHE A 38 6.47 -3.08 4.70
N VAL A 39 5.39 -3.62 5.24
CA VAL A 39 4.49 -4.54 4.56
C VAL A 39 3.04 -4.12 4.83
N GLY A 40 2.25 -3.94 3.78
CA GLY A 40 0.79 -3.79 3.82
C GLY A 40 0.10 -4.94 3.11
N LEU A 41 -0.57 -5.81 3.86
CA LEU A 41 -1.31 -6.95 3.33
C LEU A 41 -2.81 -6.69 3.39
N THR A 42 -3.50 -6.80 2.26
CA THR A 42 -4.96 -6.61 2.17
C THR A 42 -5.67 -7.94 1.89
N GLU A 43 -6.98 -7.99 2.15
CA GLU A 43 -7.78 -9.22 2.10
C GLU A 43 -7.21 -10.36 2.96
N THR A 44 -6.75 -10.04 4.16
CA THR A 44 -6.17 -11.05 5.06
C THR A 44 -7.22 -12.05 5.55
N TRP A 45 -8.49 -11.62 5.60
CA TRP A 45 -9.65 -12.35 6.11
C TRP A 45 -9.49 -12.81 7.57
N ILE A 46 -8.71 -12.05 8.35
CA ILE A 46 -8.48 -12.29 9.78
C ILE A 46 -9.40 -11.39 10.61
N PRO A 47 -10.39 -11.94 11.33
CA PRO A 47 -11.19 -11.17 12.29
C PRO A 47 -10.37 -10.80 13.52
N GLU A 48 -10.73 -9.71 14.21
CA GLU A 48 -10.01 -9.24 15.41
C GLU A 48 -9.87 -10.31 16.50
N ARG A 49 -10.90 -11.12 16.72
CA ARG A 49 -10.87 -12.23 17.70
C ARG A 49 -9.80 -13.30 17.43
N ASP A 50 -9.35 -13.43 16.18
CA ASP A 50 -8.31 -14.39 15.79
C ASP A 50 -6.90 -13.76 15.90
N TRP A 51 -6.79 -12.46 16.22
CA TRP A 51 -5.54 -11.70 16.16
C TRP A 51 -4.47 -12.18 17.13
N ASN A 52 -4.84 -12.42 18.39
CA ASN A 52 -3.88 -12.84 19.41
C ASN A 52 -3.18 -14.15 19.04
N LYS A 53 -3.93 -15.11 18.48
CA LYS A 53 -3.37 -16.38 18.00
C LYS A 53 -2.44 -16.19 16.80
N LEU A 54 -2.75 -15.22 15.95
CA LEU A 54 -1.97 -14.95 14.74
C LEU A 54 -0.64 -14.24 15.07
N LYS A 55 -0.64 -13.29 16.01
CA LYS A 55 0.58 -12.59 16.46
C LYS A 55 1.70 -13.54 16.89
N ASP A 56 1.34 -14.71 17.41
CA ASP A 56 2.30 -15.71 17.87
C ASP A 56 3.07 -16.39 16.72
N VAL A 57 2.48 -16.48 15.54
CA VAL A 57 3.07 -17.16 14.37
C VAL A 57 3.57 -16.21 13.29
N LEU A 58 3.23 -14.92 13.36
CA LEU A 58 3.77 -13.92 12.45
C LEU A 58 5.28 -13.72 12.65
N PRO A 59 6.03 -13.34 11.59
CA PRO A 59 7.46 -13.03 11.68
C PRO A 59 7.76 -12.02 12.80
N LYS A 60 8.69 -12.36 13.69
CA LYS A 60 8.95 -11.63 14.93
C LYS A 60 9.80 -10.39 14.73
N GLU A 61 10.39 -10.22 13.56
CA GLU A 61 11.21 -9.07 13.17
C GLU A 61 10.34 -7.82 12.97
N PHE A 62 9.02 -7.98 12.82
CA PHE A 62 8.08 -6.88 12.59
C PHE A 62 7.23 -6.57 13.82
N GLN A 63 6.83 -5.31 13.92
CA GLN A 63 5.70 -4.82 14.71
C GLN A 63 4.47 -4.85 13.80
N TRP A 64 3.48 -5.66 14.15
CA TRP A 64 2.30 -5.86 13.33
C TRP A 64 1.07 -5.15 13.88
N LYS A 65 0.28 -4.53 12.99
CA LYS A 65 -1.04 -3.95 13.25
C LYS A 65 -2.11 -4.68 12.44
N LEU A 66 -3.34 -4.67 12.94
CA LEU A 66 -4.48 -5.32 12.30
C LEU A 66 -5.66 -4.34 12.27
N GLN A 67 -6.22 -4.16 11.08
CA GLN A 67 -7.62 -3.78 10.92
C GLN A 67 -8.42 -5.03 10.55
N GLY A 68 -9.32 -5.45 11.44
CA GLY A 68 -9.96 -6.76 11.35
C GLY A 68 -10.90 -6.92 10.15
N ALA A 69 -10.94 -8.13 9.60
CA ALA A 69 -11.92 -8.49 8.59
C ALA A 69 -13.33 -8.54 9.20
N LYS A 70 -14.31 -7.90 8.54
CA LYS A 70 -15.71 -7.89 8.97
C LYS A 70 -16.40 -9.20 8.54
N LYS A 71 -17.22 -9.77 9.42
CA LYS A 71 -18.02 -10.98 9.15
C LYS A 71 -19.51 -10.66 9.30
N ARG A 72 -20.30 -10.82 8.23
CA ARG A 72 -21.77 -10.75 8.28
C ARG A 72 -22.41 -12.14 8.16
N LYS A 73 -22.15 -12.89 7.08
CA LYS A 73 -22.49 -14.32 6.89
C LYS A 73 -21.42 -14.99 6.02
N GLY A 74 -21.09 -16.26 6.29
CA GLY A 74 -20.05 -16.98 5.55
C GLY A 74 -18.61 -16.62 5.96
N ARG A 75 -17.67 -16.62 5.00
CA ARG A 75 -16.25 -16.29 5.23
C ARG A 75 -16.11 -14.82 5.65
N ALA A 76 -15.13 -14.52 6.51
CA ALA A 76 -14.75 -13.12 6.79
C ALA A 76 -14.28 -12.45 5.49
N LYS A 77 -14.57 -11.14 5.33
CA LYS A 77 -14.21 -10.36 4.14
C LYS A 77 -13.40 -9.13 4.51
N GLY A 78 -12.45 -8.77 3.66
CA GLY A 78 -11.51 -7.66 3.86
C GLY A 78 -10.45 -7.97 4.91
N GLY A 79 -10.10 -6.94 5.70
CA GLY A 79 -9.03 -6.99 6.69
C GLY A 79 -7.70 -6.54 6.09
N ILE A 80 -6.96 -5.77 6.88
CA ILE A 80 -5.64 -5.21 6.53
C ILE A 80 -4.68 -5.57 7.67
N ILE A 81 -3.51 -6.09 7.33
CA ILE A 81 -2.41 -6.28 8.28
C ILE A 81 -1.23 -5.47 7.77
N THR A 82 -0.69 -4.60 8.61
CA THR A 82 0.57 -3.89 8.31
C THR A 82 1.68 -4.35 9.24
N GLY A 83 2.90 -4.36 8.75
CA GLY A 83 4.10 -4.75 9.49
C GLY A 83 5.24 -3.78 9.23
N VAL A 84 5.86 -3.29 10.30
CA VAL A 84 7.06 -2.45 10.25
C VAL A 84 8.20 -3.21 10.90
N LYS A 85 9.40 -3.26 10.31
CA LYS A 85 10.53 -3.87 11.01
C LYS A 85 10.84 -3.14 12.33
N LYS A 86 11.14 -3.91 13.38
CA LYS A 86 11.38 -3.41 14.74
C LYS A 86 12.58 -2.48 14.89
N ASP A 87 13.51 -2.51 13.96
CA ASP A 87 14.66 -1.59 13.91
C ASP A 87 14.30 -0.23 13.28
N ILE A 88 13.10 -0.07 12.74
CA ILE A 88 12.56 1.19 12.24
C ILE A 88 11.67 1.82 13.31
N LYS A 89 11.90 3.11 13.58
CA LYS A 89 11.11 3.86 14.55
C LYS A 89 9.74 4.20 13.96
N GLU A 90 8.71 3.53 14.44
CA GLU A 90 7.31 3.91 14.22
C GLU A 90 6.89 5.04 15.18
N ILE A 91 6.13 6.00 14.66
CA ILE A 91 5.52 7.11 15.41
C ILE A 91 4.01 6.83 15.45
N GLU A 92 3.48 6.53 16.63
CA GLU A 92 2.04 6.30 16.79
C GLU A 92 1.23 7.60 16.92
N GLU A 93 1.88 8.70 17.31
CA GLU A 93 1.21 9.99 17.51
C GLU A 93 0.61 10.53 16.21
N GLY A 94 -0.69 10.85 16.26
CA GLY A 94 -1.44 11.37 15.12
C GLY A 94 -1.64 10.38 13.97
N ALA A 95 -1.41 9.08 14.18
CA ALA A 95 -1.85 8.04 13.26
C ALA A 95 -3.37 7.85 13.37
N ILE A 96 -4.06 7.78 12.23
CA ILE A 96 -5.52 7.72 12.18
C ILE A 96 -5.95 6.38 11.60
N GLU A 97 -6.83 5.67 12.32
CA GLU A 97 -7.47 4.47 11.78
C GLU A 97 -8.76 4.85 11.03
N MET A 98 -8.87 4.39 9.78
CA MET A 98 -10.02 4.65 8.90
C MET A 98 -10.48 3.33 8.29
N GLU A 99 -11.76 3.18 7.98
CA GLU A 99 -12.23 1.94 7.35
C GLU A 99 -11.58 1.76 5.97
N GLY A 100 -10.83 0.66 5.80
CA GLY A 100 -10.12 0.35 4.56
C GLY A 100 -8.78 1.08 4.41
N ILE A 101 -8.32 1.84 5.41
CA ILE A 101 -7.02 2.52 5.37
C ILE A 101 -6.31 2.35 6.73
N VAL A 102 -5.07 1.84 6.68
CA VAL A 102 -4.19 1.78 7.86
C VAL A 102 -3.04 2.76 7.67
N ASP A 103 -3.04 3.81 8.48
CA ASP A 103 -2.00 4.86 8.53
C ASP A 103 -0.82 4.43 9.42
N CYS A 104 0.40 4.64 8.93
CA CYS A 104 1.64 4.29 9.62
C CYS A 104 2.68 5.40 9.39
N LYS A 105 3.14 6.03 10.46
CA LYS A 105 4.18 7.07 10.41
C LYS A 105 5.51 6.51 10.88
N LEU A 106 6.58 6.73 10.12
CA LEU A 106 7.90 6.17 10.36
C LEU A 106 8.98 7.25 10.33
N THR A 107 10.05 7.05 11.08
CA THR A 107 11.29 7.83 10.93
C THR A 107 12.43 6.95 10.43
N VAL A 108 12.96 7.29 9.26
CA VAL A 108 14.09 6.59 8.64
C VAL A 108 15.15 7.61 8.27
N LYS A 109 16.36 7.49 8.83
CA LYS A 109 17.49 8.41 8.56
C LYS A 109 17.11 9.89 8.72
N LYS A 110 16.38 10.23 9.79
CA LYS A 110 15.85 11.58 10.08
C LYS A 110 14.79 12.12 9.11
N LYS A 111 14.33 11.32 8.14
CA LYS A 111 13.17 11.64 7.29
C LYS A 111 11.92 11.02 7.88
N ARG A 112 10.81 11.77 7.88
CA ARG A 112 9.49 11.24 8.26
C ARG A 112 8.76 10.74 7.04
N TRP A 113 8.06 9.62 7.20
CA TRP A 113 7.29 8.97 6.15
C TRP A 113 5.90 8.64 6.70
N ARG A 114 4.84 9.00 5.98
CA ARG A 114 3.47 8.56 6.22
C ARG A 114 3.08 7.56 5.16
N ILE A 115 2.84 6.33 5.57
CA ILE A 115 2.52 5.22 4.69
C ILE A 115 1.11 4.76 5.00
N CYS A 116 0.21 4.93 4.04
CA CYS A 116 -1.18 4.53 4.14
C CYS A 116 -1.41 3.27 3.31
N THR A 117 -1.69 2.14 3.98
CA THR A 117 -2.11 0.92 3.29
C THR A 117 -3.60 0.97 3.00
N ILE A 118 -3.98 0.91 1.73
CA ILE A 118 -5.37 1.08 1.27
C ILE A 118 -5.94 -0.27 0.79
N TYR A 119 -7.16 -0.55 1.21
CA TYR A 119 -8.06 -1.54 0.63
C TYR A 119 -9.41 -0.89 0.37
N SER A 120 -9.56 -0.30 -0.81
CA SER A 120 -10.77 0.42 -1.19
C SER A 120 -11.87 -0.56 -1.59
N ARG A 121 -13.04 -0.42 -0.96
CA ARG A 121 -14.26 -1.20 -1.27
C ARG A 121 -15.35 -0.36 -1.93
N GLY A 122 -14.99 0.86 -2.31
CA GLY A 122 -15.84 1.86 -2.94
C GLY A 122 -15.11 3.20 -2.91
N MET A 123 -14.67 3.67 -4.08
CA MET A 123 -13.70 4.76 -4.16
C MET A 123 -14.27 6.10 -3.68
N ARG A 124 -15.59 6.28 -3.72
CA ARG A 124 -16.24 7.47 -3.17
C ARG A 124 -15.96 7.67 -1.68
N ASN A 125 -16.12 6.62 -0.88
CA ASN A 125 -15.89 6.71 0.57
C ASN A 125 -14.40 6.81 0.87
N THR A 126 -13.57 6.03 0.16
CA THR A 126 -12.11 6.10 0.30
C THR A 126 -11.59 7.50 -0.04
N LYS A 127 -12.09 8.13 -1.12
CA LYS A 127 -11.74 9.52 -1.49
C LYS A 127 -12.10 10.49 -0.36
N GLN A 128 -13.30 10.38 0.20
CA GLN A 128 -13.75 11.23 1.30
C GLN A 128 -12.86 11.08 2.55
N GLU A 129 -12.57 9.83 2.98
CA GLU A 129 -11.71 9.56 4.13
C GLU A 129 -10.31 10.15 3.94
N ILE A 130 -9.72 9.98 2.75
CA ILE A 130 -8.42 10.59 2.40
C ILE A 130 -8.52 12.11 2.46
N GLN A 131 -9.55 12.70 1.86
CA GLN A 131 -9.70 14.15 1.77
C GLN A 131 -9.87 14.81 3.16
N GLU A 132 -10.60 14.17 4.06
CA GLU A 132 -10.89 14.71 5.39
C GLU A 132 -9.77 14.51 6.41
N LYS A 133 -8.96 13.45 6.29
CA LYS A 133 -8.05 13.00 7.36
C LYS A 133 -6.58 12.90 6.96
N ILE A 134 -6.28 12.92 5.66
CA ILE A 134 -4.90 12.88 5.17
C ILE A 134 -4.52 14.27 4.67
N GLU A 135 -3.76 14.95 5.51
CA GLU A 135 -3.08 16.20 5.23
C GLU A 135 -1.64 15.94 4.78
N GLU A 136 -1.21 16.70 3.78
CA GLU A 136 0.17 16.77 3.31
C GLU A 136 1.01 17.71 4.19
N SER A 137 2.30 17.40 4.30
CA SER A 137 3.27 18.24 5.00
C SER A 137 4.59 18.22 4.23
N GLU A 138 5.23 19.37 4.06
CA GLU A 138 6.58 19.45 3.45
C GLU A 138 7.65 18.72 4.27
N GLU A 139 7.36 18.44 5.55
CA GLU A 139 8.28 17.78 6.47
C GLU A 139 8.10 16.25 6.50
N GLU A 140 7.20 15.68 5.69
CA GLU A 140 6.89 14.25 5.67
C GLU A 140 6.63 13.75 4.24
N PHE A 141 7.21 12.59 3.89
CA PHE A 141 6.90 11.92 2.62
C PHE A 141 5.61 11.11 2.76
N LEU A 142 4.58 11.46 2.01
CA LEU A 142 3.32 10.71 1.93
C LEU A 142 3.42 9.61 0.86
N LEU A 143 2.96 8.41 1.21
CA LEU A 143 2.83 7.27 0.31
C LEU A 143 1.49 6.60 0.56
N LEU A 144 0.68 6.50 -0.48
CA LEU A 144 -0.54 5.69 -0.49
C LEU A 144 -0.27 4.43 -1.30
N GLY A 145 -0.51 3.26 -0.72
CA GLY A 145 -0.25 2.01 -1.42
C GLY A 145 -1.23 0.91 -1.06
N GLY A 146 -1.56 0.04 -2.01
CA GLY A 146 -2.48 -1.06 -1.79
C GLY A 146 -3.45 -1.25 -2.94
N ASP A 147 -4.57 -1.92 -2.63
CA ASP A 147 -5.60 -2.29 -3.60
C ASP A 147 -6.71 -1.22 -3.58
N PHE A 148 -6.79 -0.45 -4.67
CA PHE A 148 -7.77 0.61 -4.82
C PHE A 148 -9.07 0.13 -5.48
N ASN A 149 -9.12 -1.09 -6.03
CA ASN A 149 -10.22 -1.60 -6.86
C ASN A 149 -10.67 -0.60 -7.96
N ALA A 150 -9.75 0.24 -8.41
CA ALA A 150 -9.98 1.32 -9.36
C ALA A 150 -9.08 1.09 -10.57
N ARG A 151 -9.57 1.37 -11.78
CA ARG A 151 -8.79 1.20 -13.01
C ARG A 151 -8.68 2.57 -13.68
N ILE A 152 -7.45 3.10 -13.78
CA ILE A 152 -7.18 4.47 -14.27
C ILE A 152 -6.56 4.50 -15.68
N GLU A 153 -6.61 3.38 -16.41
CA GLU A 153 -6.08 3.28 -17.77
C GLU A 153 -4.58 3.67 -17.89
N ASN A 154 -4.22 4.58 -18.81
CA ASN A 154 -2.89 5.20 -18.97
C ASN A 154 -2.89 6.68 -18.62
N LYS A 155 -3.76 7.10 -17.71
CA LYS A 155 -3.81 8.51 -17.30
C LYS A 155 -2.46 8.99 -16.77
N ASN A 156 -2.06 10.14 -17.28
CA ASN A 156 -0.82 10.86 -17.07
C ASN A 156 -1.15 12.34 -16.92
N ARG A 157 -0.25 13.12 -16.30
CA ARG A 157 -0.35 14.58 -16.31
C ARG A 157 0.08 15.10 -17.67
N GLU A 158 -0.59 16.16 -18.14
CA GLU A 158 -0.33 16.73 -19.47
C GLU A 158 1.07 17.34 -19.60
N GLU A 159 1.68 17.75 -18.48
CA GLU A 159 3.00 18.40 -18.45
C GLU A 159 4.19 17.43 -18.58
N ASP A 160 3.97 16.12 -18.41
CA ASP A 160 5.03 15.09 -18.40
C ASP A 160 5.30 14.51 -19.79
N SER A 161 5.82 15.33 -20.71
CA SER A 161 6.08 14.85 -22.09
C SER A 161 7.24 13.84 -22.21
N GLU A 162 8.15 13.76 -21.23
CA GLU A 162 9.33 12.87 -21.29
C GLU A 162 9.26 11.64 -20.37
N ASN A 163 8.31 11.58 -19.43
CA ASN A 163 8.23 10.49 -18.43
C ASN A 163 6.79 9.99 -18.18
N THR A 164 6.01 9.82 -19.26
CA THR A 164 4.67 9.24 -19.15
C THR A 164 4.71 7.80 -18.64
N ARG A 165 3.93 7.52 -17.59
CA ARG A 165 3.72 6.17 -17.10
C ARG A 165 2.99 5.34 -18.16
N LYS A 166 3.31 4.04 -18.22
CA LYS A 166 2.59 3.06 -19.05
C LYS A 166 1.69 2.18 -18.20
N SER A 167 0.68 1.58 -18.83
CA SER A 167 -0.18 0.56 -18.24
C SER A 167 -0.63 -0.42 -19.31
N LYS A 168 -0.58 -1.72 -19.03
CA LYS A 168 -1.23 -2.74 -19.86
C LYS A 168 -2.74 -2.70 -19.72
N ASP A 169 -3.25 -2.25 -18.59
CA ASP A 169 -4.68 -2.04 -18.41
C ASP A 169 -5.11 -0.77 -19.14
N LYS A 170 -5.92 -0.98 -20.19
CA LYS A 170 -6.47 0.08 -21.06
C LYS A 170 -7.92 0.43 -20.70
N VAL A 171 -8.38 0.05 -19.52
CA VAL A 171 -9.74 0.32 -19.05
C VAL A 171 -9.73 1.39 -17.97
N GLU A 172 -10.67 2.32 -18.09
CA GLU A 172 -11.06 3.22 -17.02
C GLU A 172 -12.43 2.79 -16.46
N ASN A 173 -12.56 2.64 -15.14
CA ASN A 173 -13.84 2.39 -14.48
C ASN A 173 -14.32 3.60 -13.65
N LYS A 174 -15.55 3.53 -13.11
CA LYS A 174 -16.15 4.63 -12.34
C LYS A 174 -15.32 5.01 -11.11
N ASP A 175 -14.78 4.01 -10.42
CA ASP A 175 -13.90 4.22 -9.27
C ASP A 175 -12.56 4.82 -9.70
N GLY A 176 -12.04 4.43 -10.87
CA GLY A 176 -10.84 4.98 -11.49
C GLY A 176 -10.96 6.47 -11.80
N LYS A 177 -12.12 6.91 -12.29
CA LYS A 177 -12.40 8.35 -12.47
C LYS A 177 -12.26 9.14 -11.17
N LEU A 178 -12.85 8.61 -10.09
CA LEU A 178 -12.80 9.25 -8.77
C LEU A 178 -11.38 9.26 -8.19
N LEU A 179 -10.63 8.16 -8.36
CA LEU A 179 -9.24 8.08 -7.93
C LEU A 179 -8.37 9.08 -8.70
N TRP A 180 -8.53 9.16 -10.02
CA TRP A 180 -7.76 10.09 -10.84
C TRP A 180 -8.08 11.55 -10.51
N GLU A 181 -9.35 11.89 -10.34
CA GLU A 181 -9.78 13.22 -9.90
C GLU A 181 -9.08 13.62 -8.59
N LEU A 182 -9.00 12.72 -7.61
CA LEU A 182 -8.28 12.96 -6.36
C LEU A 182 -6.76 13.17 -6.59
N ILE A 183 -6.14 12.34 -7.44
CA ILE A 183 -4.71 12.45 -7.77
C ILE A 183 -4.39 13.78 -8.44
N GLU A 184 -5.24 14.24 -9.35
CA GLU A 184 -5.13 15.55 -10.00
C GLU A 184 -5.31 16.69 -9.00
N GLU A 185 -6.39 16.66 -8.22
CA GLU A 185 -6.70 17.66 -7.19
C GLU A 185 -5.55 17.86 -6.19
N ARG A 186 -4.88 16.77 -5.78
CA ARG A 186 -3.84 16.79 -4.74
C ARG A 186 -2.43 16.97 -5.26
N GLY A 187 -2.21 17.03 -6.58
CA GLY A 187 -0.84 17.17 -7.06
C GLY A 187 0.00 15.89 -6.94
N TRP A 188 -0.62 14.72 -6.72
CA TRP A 188 0.07 13.43 -6.57
C TRP A 188 0.45 12.72 -7.88
N GLU A 189 1.41 11.81 -7.79
CA GLU A 189 1.90 10.99 -8.89
C GLU A 189 1.65 9.51 -8.65
N VAL A 190 1.33 8.76 -9.72
CA VAL A 190 1.24 7.29 -9.69
C VAL A 190 2.59 6.71 -10.07
N LEU A 191 3.19 5.91 -9.20
CA LEU A 191 4.53 5.36 -9.44
C LEU A 191 4.52 4.16 -10.41
N ASN A 192 3.44 3.37 -10.43
CA ASN A 192 3.31 2.22 -11.33
C ASN A 192 3.45 2.66 -12.79
N GLY A 193 4.22 1.91 -13.58
CA GLY A 193 4.42 2.23 -15.00
C GLY A 193 5.39 3.38 -15.28
N GLY A 194 5.86 4.10 -14.26
CA GLY A 194 6.71 5.30 -14.38
C GLY A 194 8.06 5.19 -13.68
N LYS A 195 8.41 4.01 -13.15
CA LYS A 195 9.68 3.74 -12.46
C LYS A 195 10.42 2.56 -13.08
N GLU A 196 11.73 2.55 -12.88
CA GLU A 196 12.61 1.46 -13.31
C GLU A 196 12.12 0.12 -12.75
N GLY A 197 12.01 -0.89 -13.62
CA GLY A 197 11.51 -2.22 -13.31
C GLY A 197 10.02 -2.46 -13.59
N ASP A 198 9.25 -1.42 -13.96
CA ASP A 198 7.85 -1.54 -14.40
C ASP A 198 7.56 -0.67 -15.64
N GLU A 199 8.49 -0.59 -16.58
CA GLU A 199 8.40 0.29 -17.75
C GLU A 199 7.24 -0.05 -18.69
N GLU A 200 6.71 -1.27 -18.60
CA GLU A 200 5.53 -1.70 -19.36
C GLU A 200 4.21 -1.45 -18.62
N GLY A 201 4.24 -1.14 -17.33
CA GLY A 201 3.05 -1.04 -16.47
C GLY A 201 2.26 -2.35 -16.41
N LYS A 202 2.86 -3.40 -15.84
CA LYS A 202 2.28 -4.74 -15.83
C LYS A 202 0.98 -4.80 -15.02
N PHE A 203 0.15 -5.81 -15.29
CA PHE A 203 -1.05 -6.10 -14.49
C PHE A 203 -0.69 -6.44 -13.05
N THR A 204 -1.49 -5.94 -12.10
CA THR A 204 -1.36 -6.26 -10.68
C THR A 204 -2.37 -7.31 -10.21
N TRP A 205 -3.39 -7.56 -11.02
CA TRP A 205 -4.36 -8.62 -10.80
C TRP A 205 -4.66 -9.42 -12.09
N ILE A 206 -4.76 -10.74 -11.94
CA ILE A 206 -5.08 -11.69 -13.01
C ILE A 206 -6.22 -12.59 -12.51
N GLY A 207 -7.40 -12.44 -13.10
CA GLY A 207 -8.54 -13.31 -12.91
C GLY A 207 -8.62 -14.40 -13.98
N ILE A 208 -9.61 -15.29 -13.87
CA ILE A 208 -9.83 -16.38 -14.84
C ILE A 208 -10.17 -15.84 -16.25
N ARG A 209 -10.76 -14.65 -16.33
CA ARG A 209 -11.32 -14.09 -17.58
C ARG A 209 -10.87 -12.67 -17.89
N GLU A 210 -10.18 -12.01 -16.97
CA GLU A 210 -9.80 -10.61 -17.13
C GLU A 210 -8.53 -10.31 -16.32
N GLU A 211 -7.83 -9.26 -16.73
CA GLU A 211 -6.61 -8.78 -16.10
C GLU A 211 -6.78 -7.27 -15.87
N SER A 212 -6.21 -6.76 -14.78
CA SER A 212 -6.33 -5.34 -14.44
C SER A 212 -5.15 -4.82 -13.66
N VAL A 213 -4.99 -3.50 -13.69
CA VAL A 213 -4.16 -2.78 -12.72
C VAL A 213 -5.13 -2.13 -11.73
N ILE A 214 -5.08 -2.58 -10.48
CA ILE A 214 -5.94 -2.08 -9.38
C ILE A 214 -5.15 -1.82 -8.10
N ASP A 215 -3.98 -2.44 -7.96
CA ASP A 215 -3.00 -2.09 -6.94
C ASP A 215 -2.09 -0.95 -7.42
N TYR A 216 -1.99 0.13 -6.65
CA TYR A 216 -1.16 1.29 -6.97
C TYR A 216 -0.25 1.69 -5.80
N VAL A 217 0.81 2.42 -6.13
CA VAL A 217 1.55 3.27 -5.20
C VAL A 217 1.48 4.71 -5.71
N ILE A 218 1.07 5.63 -4.85
CA ILE A 218 0.82 7.05 -5.14
C ILE A 218 1.60 7.91 -4.13
N THR A 219 2.17 9.03 -4.58
CA THR A 219 3.00 9.95 -3.77
C THR A 219 2.64 11.40 -3.98
#